data_AF-A0A959PL67-F1
#
_entry.id   AF-A0A959PL67-F1
#
_cell.length_a   1.000
_cell.length_b   1.000
_cell.length_c   1.000
_cell.angle_alpha   90.00
_cell.angle_beta   90.00
_cell.angle_gamma   90.00
#
_symmetry.space_group_name_H-M   'P 1'
#
loop_
_entity.id
_entity.type
_entity.pdbx_description
1 polymer ?
#
loop_
_entity_poly.entity_id
_entity_poly.type
_entity_poly.pdbx_seq_one_letter_code
_entity_poly.pdbx_strand_id
1 'polypeptide(L)'
;MDKKNEIRQELEEIAPLLKDIQIDKNGFRVPENYFTQLQDDVMHRVNSVPEAAISAPSFLQKMLRDSAHTINWLLQPRYVLRVAGLGLVLALGIYLFFPKSATSEKEYLANITPAEVTEYVNQHIDEFELDDMIEVSEIDPSSFSPVAGSSDEFPEEYINDIIDDFNLDELQEIL
;
A
#
# COMPACT_ATOMS: atom_id res chain seq x y z
N MET A 1 39.40 30.83 -10.15
CA MET A 1 38.55 31.01 -8.96
C MET A 1 38.26 29.64 -8.39
N ASP A 2 38.31 29.48 -7.06
CA ASP A 2 38.12 28.20 -6.39
C ASP A 2 36.64 27.80 -6.38
N LYS A 3 36.31 26.65 -6.98
CA LYS A 3 34.96 26.08 -7.10
C LYS A 3 34.21 25.98 -5.75
N LYS A 4 34.95 25.81 -4.65
CA LYS A 4 34.40 25.78 -3.29
C LYS A 4 33.78 27.11 -2.87
N ASN A 5 34.35 28.23 -3.32
CA ASN A 5 33.86 29.55 -2.95
C ASN A 5 32.59 29.91 -3.73
N GLU A 6 32.52 29.52 -5.01
CA GLU A 6 31.33 29.65 -5.87
C GLU A 6 30.15 28.87 -5.29
N ILE A 7 30.34 27.59 -4.95
CA ILE A 7 29.29 26.76 -4.31
C ILE A 7 28.80 27.38 -3.00
N ARG A 8 29.68 27.95 -2.17
CA ARG A 8 29.26 28.58 -0.91
C ARG A 8 28.48 29.87 -1.12
N GLN A 9 28.74 30.57 -2.21
CA GLN A 9 28.10 31.83 -2.55
C GLN A 9 26.72 31.57 -3.17
N GLU A 10 26.60 30.59 -4.05
CA GLU A 10 25.31 30.11 -4.57
C GLU A 10 24.44 29.53 -3.45
N LEU A 11 25.04 28.75 -2.54
CA LEU A 11 24.31 28.17 -1.40
C LEU A 11 23.86 29.26 -0.41
N GLU A 12 24.61 30.35 -0.26
CA GLU A 12 24.20 31.52 0.53
C GLU A 12 22.97 32.21 -0.06
N GLU A 13 22.91 32.30 -1.38
CA GLU A 13 21.82 32.94 -2.11
C GLU A 13 20.53 32.11 -2.10
N ILE A 14 20.65 30.79 -2.29
CA ILE A 14 19.50 29.90 -2.50
C ILE A 14 19.03 29.23 -1.21
N ALA A 15 19.95 28.91 -0.30
CA ALA A 15 19.64 28.14 0.91
C ALA A 15 20.57 28.55 2.07
N PRO A 16 20.40 29.76 2.63
CA PRO A 16 21.30 30.30 3.65
C PRO A 16 21.37 29.41 4.91
N LEU A 17 20.29 28.68 5.23
CA LEU A 17 20.28 27.72 6.33
C LEU A 17 21.24 26.54 6.09
N LEU A 18 21.37 26.05 4.86
CA LEU A 18 22.27 24.95 4.51
C LEU A 18 23.74 25.37 4.52
N LYS A 19 24.04 26.67 4.35
CA LYS A 19 25.40 27.21 4.42
C LYS A 19 26.02 27.03 5.81
N ASP A 20 25.19 27.14 6.85
CA ASP A 20 25.63 27.07 8.24
C ASP A 20 25.64 25.63 8.78
N ILE A 21 25.03 24.68 8.06
CA ILE A 21 25.14 23.25 8.35
C ILE A 21 26.57 22.79 8.08
N GLN A 22 27.28 22.52 9.17
CA GLN A 22 28.55 21.82 9.09
C GLN A 22 28.24 20.37 8.70
N ILE A 23 28.84 19.88 7.62
CA ILE A 23 28.82 18.45 7.29
C ILE A 23 29.73 17.77 8.33
N ASP A 24 29.16 17.52 9.49
CA ASP A 24 29.84 16.84 10.57
C ASP A 24 30.28 15.47 10.09
N LYS A 25 31.47 15.03 10.51
CA LYS A 25 31.91 13.65 10.26
C LYS A 25 30.94 12.62 10.89
N ASN A 26 30.08 13.08 11.79
CA ASN A 26 29.08 12.31 12.53
C ASN A 26 27.65 12.40 11.94
N GLY A 27 27.47 12.96 10.74
CA GLY A 27 26.17 12.94 10.05
C GLY A 27 25.65 11.51 9.84
N PHE A 28 24.38 11.37 9.48
CA PHE A 28 23.74 10.08 9.24
C PHE A 28 24.57 9.22 8.27
N ARG A 29 25.16 8.13 8.77
CA ARG A 29 25.92 7.16 7.98
C ARG A 29 25.10 5.89 7.85
N VAL A 30 24.78 5.53 6.62
CA VAL A 30 24.24 4.21 6.34
C VAL A 30 25.37 3.16 6.42
N PRO A 31 25.08 1.93 6.88
CA PRO A 31 26.03 0.84 6.82
C PRO A 31 26.49 0.53 5.39
N GLU A 32 27.68 -0.02 5.26
CA GLU A 32 28.15 -0.60 4.00
C GLU A 32 27.14 -1.64 3.50
N ASN A 33 26.82 -1.60 2.20
CA ASN A 33 25.85 -2.51 1.56
C ASN A 33 24.37 -2.36 2.00
N TYR A 34 24.00 -1.28 2.68
CA TYR A 34 22.60 -1.05 3.07
C TYR A 34 21.64 -1.14 1.87
N PHE A 35 21.90 -0.37 0.82
CA PHE A 35 21.01 -0.32 -0.35
C PHE A 35 21.11 -1.57 -1.23
N THR A 36 22.23 -2.30 -1.20
CA THR A 36 22.36 -3.55 -1.96
C THR A 36 21.61 -4.71 -1.30
N GLN A 37 21.54 -4.74 0.03
CA GLN A 37 20.78 -5.75 0.78
C GLN A 37 19.30 -5.40 0.92
N LEU A 38 18.95 -4.11 0.89
CA LEU A 38 17.58 -3.64 1.06
C LEU A 38 16.61 -4.28 0.06
N GLN A 39 16.99 -4.39 -1.22
CA GLN A 39 16.16 -5.00 -2.24
C GLN A 39 15.85 -6.47 -1.92
N ASP A 40 16.88 -7.24 -1.58
CA ASP A 40 16.75 -8.66 -1.24
C ASP A 40 15.91 -8.86 0.02
N ASP A 41 16.10 -8.01 1.03
CA ASP A 41 15.35 -8.04 2.28
C ASP A 41 13.86 -7.73 2.07
N VAL A 42 13.54 -6.73 1.24
CA VAL A 42 12.16 -6.39 0.88
C VAL A 42 11.51 -7.54 0.12
N MET A 43 12.18 -8.06 -0.91
CA MET A 43 11.65 -9.18 -1.70
C MET A 43 11.48 -10.44 -0.86
N HIS A 44 12.40 -10.71 0.07
CA HIS A 44 12.25 -11.82 1.00
C HIS A 44 11.01 -11.61 1.88
N ARG A 45 10.78 -10.41 2.42
CA ARG A 45 9.60 -10.13 3.26
C ARG A 45 8.31 -10.33 2.49
N VAL A 46 8.22 -9.83 1.26
CA VAL A 46 7.03 -9.99 0.39
C VAL A 46 6.75 -11.48 0.12
N ASN A 47 7.77 -12.26 -0.20
CA ASN A 47 7.61 -13.69 -0.54
C ASN A 47 7.50 -14.62 0.68
N SER A 48 7.88 -14.14 1.87
CA SER A 48 7.82 -14.91 3.12
C SER A 48 6.58 -14.63 3.94
N VAL A 49 5.69 -13.73 3.50
CA VAL A 49 4.30 -13.73 3.97
C VAL A 49 3.73 -15.09 3.56
N PRO A 50 3.53 -16.02 4.51
CA PRO A 50 2.95 -17.30 4.18
C PRO A 50 1.58 -16.97 3.62
N GLU A 51 1.32 -17.44 2.41
CA GLU A 51 -0.02 -17.56 1.84
C GLU A 51 -0.87 -18.29 2.89
N ALA A 52 -1.51 -17.50 3.75
CA ALA A 52 -2.29 -17.99 4.86
C ALA A 52 -3.56 -18.61 4.26
N ALA A 53 -3.39 -19.86 3.87
CA ALA A 53 -4.30 -20.94 4.14
C ALA A 53 -5.76 -20.74 3.69
N ILE A 54 -6.04 -21.15 2.45
CA ILE A 54 -7.10 -22.14 2.23
C ILE A 54 -6.51 -23.56 2.36
N SER A 55 -5.44 -23.73 3.15
CA SER A 55 -5.05 -25.05 3.61
C SER A 55 -6.09 -25.43 4.64
N ALA A 56 -7.00 -26.34 4.27
CA ALA A 56 -7.92 -26.94 5.22
C ALA A 56 -7.13 -27.30 6.49
N PRO A 57 -7.60 -26.93 7.70
CA PRO A 57 -6.84 -27.11 8.93
C PRO A 57 -6.27 -28.53 9.00
N SER A 58 -5.02 -28.66 9.46
CA SER A 58 -4.30 -29.94 9.46
C SER A 58 -5.09 -31.07 10.16
N PHE A 59 -5.93 -30.71 11.12
CA PHE A 59 -6.91 -31.60 11.75
C PHE A 59 -7.94 -32.18 10.76
N LEU A 60 -8.52 -31.36 9.86
CA LEU A 60 -9.46 -31.84 8.85
C LEU A 60 -8.75 -32.74 7.84
N GLN A 61 -7.55 -32.39 7.40
CA GLN A 61 -6.79 -33.23 6.47
C GLN A 61 -6.45 -34.60 7.08
N LYS A 62 -6.08 -34.62 8.36
CA LYS A 62 -5.81 -35.86 9.11
C LYS A 62 -7.09 -36.68 9.33
N MET A 63 -8.19 -36.05 9.70
CA MET A 63 -9.49 -36.69 9.89
C MET A 63 -10.06 -37.26 8.57
N LEU A 64 -9.92 -36.55 7.44
CA LEU A 64 -10.39 -36.99 6.12
C LEU A 64 -9.60 -38.20 5.59
N ARG A 65 -8.28 -38.26 5.84
CA ARG A 65 -7.46 -39.43 5.46
C ARG A 65 -7.81 -40.67 6.28
N ASP A 66 -8.01 -40.51 7.58
CA ASP A 66 -8.29 -41.64 8.48
C ASP A 66 -9.77 -42.11 8.39
N SER A 67 -10.70 -41.27 7.90
CA SER A 67 -12.13 -41.59 7.77
C SER A 67 -12.56 -42.20 6.43
N ALA A 68 -11.63 -42.41 5.49
CA ALA A 68 -11.93 -42.98 4.17
C ALA A 68 -12.61 -44.36 4.24
N HIS A 69 -12.31 -45.17 5.26
CA HIS A 69 -12.94 -46.48 5.46
C HIS A 69 -14.32 -46.42 6.14
N THR A 70 -14.62 -45.37 6.91
CA THR A 70 -15.89 -45.24 7.64
C THR A 70 -16.97 -44.52 6.81
N ILE A 71 -16.59 -43.67 5.86
CA ILE A 71 -17.53 -42.92 5.01
C ILE A 71 -18.15 -43.80 3.90
N ASN A 72 -17.49 -44.87 3.45
CA ASN A 72 -18.03 -45.72 2.37
C ASN A 72 -19.35 -46.44 2.76
N TRP A 73 -19.58 -46.67 4.06
CA TRP A 73 -20.87 -47.18 4.56
C TRP A 73 -22.01 -46.15 4.39
N LEU A 74 -21.69 -44.87 4.43
CA LEU A 74 -22.66 -43.77 4.36
C LEU A 74 -23.15 -43.51 2.92
N LEU A 75 -22.36 -43.86 1.91
CA LEU A 75 -22.65 -43.66 0.47
C LEU A 75 -23.43 -44.81 -0.18
N GLN A 76 -23.85 -45.82 0.57
CA GLN A 76 -24.66 -46.92 0.04
C GLN A 76 -26.10 -46.45 -0.30
N PRO A 77 -26.71 -46.92 -1.40
CA PRO A 77 -28.00 -46.41 -1.90
C PRO A 77 -29.16 -46.59 -0.91
N ARG A 78 -29.02 -47.48 0.09
CA ARG A 78 -30.06 -47.75 1.08
C ARG A 78 -30.19 -46.68 2.17
N TYR A 79 -29.15 -45.86 2.40
CA TYR A 79 -29.10 -44.90 3.52
C TYR A 79 -29.16 -43.43 3.08
N VAL A 80 -29.11 -43.16 1.77
CA VAL A 80 -29.08 -41.80 1.18
C VAL A 80 -30.21 -40.90 1.68
N LEU A 81 -31.45 -41.40 1.76
CA LEU A 81 -32.61 -40.57 2.17
C LEU A 81 -32.53 -40.08 3.63
N ARG A 82 -31.95 -40.86 4.54
CA ARG A 82 -31.84 -40.50 5.96
C ARG A 82 -30.68 -39.53 6.20
N VAL A 83 -29.56 -39.77 5.52
CA VAL A 83 -28.36 -38.93 5.61
C VAL A 83 -28.60 -37.57 4.96
N ALA A 84 -29.34 -37.50 3.84
CA ALA A 84 -29.71 -36.23 3.20
C ALA A 84 -30.55 -35.35 4.13
N GLY A 85 -31.51 -35.92 4.88
CA GLY A 85 -32.31 -35.18 5.86
C GLY A 85 -31.46 -34.64 7.01
N LEU A 86 -30.59 -35.46 7.59
CA LEU A 86 -29.70 -35.03 8.67
C LEU A 86 -28.70 -33.97 8.21
N GLY A 87 -28.14 -34.16 7.00
CA GLY A 87 -27.22 -33.23 6.37
C GLY A 87 -27.87 -31.88 6.05
N LEU A 88 -29.12 -31.87 5.62
CA LEU A 88 -29.87 -30.63 5.36
C LEU A 88 -30.11 -29.84 6.65
N VAL A 89 -30.46 -30.51 7.75
CA VAL A 89 -30.60 -29.86 9.07
C VAL A 89 -29.27 -29.31 9.58
N LEU A 90 -28.18 -30.07 9.44
CA LEU A 90 -26.83 -29.62 9.80
C LEU A 90 -26.38 -28.44 8.93
N ALA A 91 -26.62 -28.49 7.62
CA ALA A 91 -26.30 -27.42 6.70
C ALA A 91 -27.10 -26.13 7.01
N LEU A 92 -28.39 -26.25 7.35
CA LEU A 92 -29.18 -25.10 7.83
C LEU A 92 -28.65 -24.57 9.16
N GLY A 93 -28.31 -25.45 10.10
CA GLY A 93 -27.75 -25.06 11.39
C GLY A 93 -26.43 -24.31 11.24
N ILE A 94 -25.54 -24.82 10.38
CA ILE A 94 -24.27 -24.18 10.01
C ILE A 94 -24.54 -22.84 9.30
N TYR A 95 -25.46 -22.81 8.32
CA TYR A 95 -25.80 -21.58 7.59
C TYR A 95 -26.36 -20.47 8.50
N LEU A 96 -27.11 -20.83 9.53
CA LEU A 96 -27.67 -19.87 10.48
C LEU A 96 -26.69 -19.48 11.61
N PHE A 97 -25.77 -20.37 11.98
CA PHE A 97 -24.89 -20.18 13.14
C PHE A 97 -23.48 -19.69 12.79
N PHE A 98 -23.01 -19.93 11.56
CA PHE A 98 -21.77 -19.33 11.10
C PHE A 98 -22.05 -17.87 10.75
N PRO A 99 -21.34 -16.90 11.37
CA PRO A 99 -21.44 -15.52 10.92
C PRO A 99 -21.11 -15.50 9.42
N LYS A 100 -21.86 -14.75 8.63
CA LYS A 100 -21.48 -14.46 7.25
C LYS A 100 -20.12 -13.76 7.35
N SER A 101 -19.04 -14.53 7.23
CA SER A 101 -17.68 -14.00 7.14
C SER A 101 -17.71 -12.93 6.07
N ALA A 102 -17.18 -11.75 6.41
CA ALA A 102 -17.18 -10.57 5.57
C ALA A 102 -16.98 -10.96 4.10
N THR A 103 -17.91 -10.51 3.25
CA THR A 103 -17.68 -10.36 1.82
C THR A 103 -16.23 -9.93 1.65
N SER A 104 -15.44 -10.83 1.05
CA SER A 104 -14.02 -10.63 0.81
C SER A 104 -13.88 -9.23 0.21
N GLU A 105 -13.05 -8.36 0.80
CA GLU A 105 -12.83 -6.97 0.33
C GLU A 105 -12.56 -6.91 -1.18
N LYS A 106 -12.06 -8.01 -1.75
CA LYS A 106 -11.84 -8.24 -3.18
C LYS A 106 -13.11 -8.22 -4.05
N GLU A 107 -14.29 -8.51 -3.50
CA GLU A 107 -15.57 -8.48 -4.22
C GLU A 107 -16.13 -7.05 -4.32
N TYR A 108 -15.89 -6.20 -3.32
CA TYR A 108 -16.25 -4.78 -3.37
C TYR A 108 -15.41 -4.01 -4.41
N LEU A 109 -14.13 -4.33 -4.54
CA LEU A 109 -13.27 -3.74 -5.57
C LEU A 109 -13.59 -4.25 -6.99
N ALA A 110 -14.11 -5.48 -7.12
CA ALA A 110 -14.45 -6.05 -8.42
C ALA A 110 -15.78 -5.53 -9.00
N ASN A 111 -16.63 -4.94 -8.16
CA ASN A 111 -17.97 -4.46 -8.56
C ASN A 111 -18.10 -2.94 -8.57
N ILE A 112 -17.02 -2.19 -8.32
CA ILE A 112 -17.04 -0.73 -8.48
C ILE A 112 -16.99 -0.39 -9.97
N THR A 113 -17.95 0.40 -10.43
CA THR A 113 -17.96 0.86 -11.81
C THR A 113 -16.91 1.97 -12.01
N PRO A 114 -16.39 2.16 -13.24
CA PRO A 114 -15.47 3.26 -13.52
C PRO A 114 -16.03 4.64 -13.15
N ALA A 115 -17.35 4.81 -13.23
CA ALA A 115 -18.02 6.05 -12.84
C ALA A 115 -17.97 6.29 -11.32
N GLU A 116 -18.17 5.24 -10.52
CA GLU A 116 -18.09 5.32 -9.06
C GLU A 116 -16.65 5.56 -8.58
N VAL A 117 -15.65 5.00 -9.28
CA VAL A 117 -14.23 5.30 -8.99
C VAL A 117 -13.94 6.78 -9.21
N THR A 118 -14.35 7.34 -10.34
CA THR A 118 -14.13 8.77 -10.64
C THR A 118 -14.86 9.67 -9.65
N GLU A 119 -16.09 9.31 -9.28
CA GLU A 119 -16.86 10.06 -8.29
C GLU A 119 -16.20 10.04 -6.90
N TYR A 120 -15.70 8.87 -6.47
CA TYR A 120 -14.99 8.73 -5.20
C TYR A 120 -13.70 9.57 -5.18
N VAL A 121 -12.90 9.48 -6.24
CA VAL A 121 -11.65 10.24 -6.37
C VAL A 121 -11.93 11.74 -6.35
N ASN A 122 -12.97 12.21 -7.04
CA ASN A 122 -13.31 13.63 -7.04
C ASN A 122 -13.83 14.11 -5.68
N GLN A 123 -14.61 13.29 -4.96
CA GLN A 123 -15.13 13.64 -3.64
C GLN A 123 -14.06 13.68 -2.56
N HIS A 124 -12.98 12.92 -2.73
CA HIS A 124 -11.89 12.82 -1.77
C HIS A 124 -10.59 13.39 -2.33
N ILE A 125 -10.66 14.25 -3.36
CA ILE A 125 -9.48 14.81 -4.03
C ILE A 125 -8.60 15.62 -3.06
N ASP A 126 -9.22 16.25 -2.07
CA ASP A 126 -8.54 17.01 -1.02
C ASP A 126 -7.77 16.10 -0.04
N GLU A 127 -8.09 14.80 0.02
CA GLU A 127 -7.36 13.81 0.83
C GLU A 127 -6.15 13.23 0.10
N PHE A 128 -6.09 13.36 -1.22
CA PHE A 128 -4.97 12.91 -2.02
C PHE A 128 -3.92 14.03 -2.10
N GLU A 129 -3.03 14.05 -1.12
CA GLU A 129 -1.85 14.92 -1.18
C GLU A 129 -0.91 14.44 -2.30
N LEU A 130 -0.40 15.40 -3.07
CA LEU A 130 0.40 15.13 -4.26
C LEU A 130 1.74 14.43 -3.91
N ASP A 131 2.23 14.63 -2.68
CA ASP A 131 3.42 13.98 -2.13
C ASP A 131 3.21 12.46 -1.95
N ASP A 132 2.06 12.05 -1.41
CA ASP A 132 1.66 10.64 -1.25
C ASP A 132 1.40 9.95 -2.60
N MET A 133 0.87 10.69 -3.58
CA MET A 133 0.63 10.17 -4.93
C MET A 133 1.93 9.88 -5.68
N ILE A 134 2.98 10.68 -5.46
CA ILE A 134 4.32 10.45 -6.02
C ILE A 134 4.96 9.20 -5.41
N GLU A 135 4.69 8.89 -4.13
CA GLU A 135 5.19 7.69 -3.46
C GLU A 135 4.54 6.39 -3.97
N VAL A 136 3.22 6.41 -4.23
CA VAL A 136 2.47 5.23 -4.71
C VAL A 136 2.67 4.98 -6.20
N SER A 137 2.89 6.04 -6.97
CA SER A 137 3.12 5.92 -8.39
C SER A 137 4.60 5.59 -8.62
N GLU A 138 4.93 4.38 -9.09
CA GLU A 138 6.25 4.06 -9.66
C GLU A 138 6.48 4.83 -10.98
N ILE A 139 6.09 6.10 -11.04
CA ILE A 139 6.31 6.98 -12.18
C ILE A 139 7.81 7.24 -12.21
N ASP A 140 8.47 6.58 -13.14
CA ASP A 140 9.81 6.96 -13.58
C ASP A 140 9.79 8.48 -13.83
N PRO A 141 10.61 9.27 -13.12
CA PRO A 141 10.63 10.73 -13.26
C PRO A 141 10.96 11.18 -14.70
N SER A 142 11.44 10.30 -15.56
CA SER A 142 11.61 10.55 -17.00
C SER A 142 10.32 10.40 -17.84
N SER A 143 9.24 9.88 -17.26
CA SER A 143 7.89 9.79 -17.86
C SER A 143 7.05 11.05 -17.64
N PHE A 144 7.51 11.97 -16.78
CA PHE A 144 7.02 13.35 -16.80
C PHE A 144 7.46 13.99 -18.12
N SER A 145 6.66 13.79 -19.17
CA SER A 145 6.71 14.68 -20.31
C SER A 145 6.37 16.06 -19.77
N PRO A 146 7.23 17.08 -19.95
CA PRO A 146 6.79 18.44 -19.72
C PRO A 146 5.55 18.61 -20.60
N VAL A 147 4.47 19.14 -20.01
CA VAL A 147 3.26 19.48 -20.76
C VAL A 147 3.73 20.32 -21.95
N ALA A 148 3.73 19.69 -23.12
CA ALA A 148 4.03 20.34 -24.38
C ALA A 148 2.79 21.17 -24.71
N GLY A 149 2.66 22.33 -24.07
CA GLY A 149 1.50 23.19 -24.24
C GLY A 149 1.19 24.11 -23.07
N SER A 150 2.15 24.90 -22.60
CA SER A 150 1.95 26.27 -22.07
C SER A 150 3.29 26.79 -21.57
N SER A 151 4.15 27.13 -22.52
CA SER A 151 5.37 27.90 -22.28
C SER A 151 5.10 29.39 -22.04
N ASP A 152 3.85 29.78 -21.84
CA ASP A 152 3.46 31.16 -21.57
C ASP A 152 2.68 31.19 -20.26
N GLU A 153 3.32 31.83 -19.26
CA GLU A 153 2.70 32.37 -18.05
C GLU A 153 2.27 31.36 -16.97
N PHE A 154 3.23 30.93 -16.15
CA PHE A 154 2.93 30.56 -14.76
C PHE A 154 2.43 31.83 -14.05
N PRO A 155 1.17 31.92 -13.58
CA PRO A 155 0.68 33.13 -12.95
C PRO A 155 1.40 33.31 -11.62
N GLU A 156 2.08 34.44 -11.44
CA GLU A 156 2.81 34.79 -10.20
C GLU A 156 1.91 34.72 -8.95
N GLU A 157 0.59 34.81 -9.13
CA GLU A 157 -0.45 34.65 -8.10
C GLU A 157 -0.39 33.28 -7.41
N TYR A 158 -0.16 32.18 -8.16
CA TYR A 158 -0.06 30.84 -7.58
C TYR A 158 1.21 30.65 -6.74
N ILE A 159 2.30 31.33 -7.11
CA ILE A 159 3.55 31.24 -6.35
C ILE A 159 3.42 32.02 -5.03
N ASN A 160 2.74 33.17 -5.05
CA ASN A 160 2.54 33.96 -3.84
C ASN A 160 1.58 33.30 -2.85
N ASP A 161 0.49 32.67 -3.32
CA ASP A 161 -0.44 31.93 -2.45
C ASP A 161 0.26 30.76 -1.73
N ILE A 162 1.15 30.03 -2.43
CA ILE A 162 1.93 28.96 -1.81
C ILE A 162 2.92 29.51 -0.78
N ILE A 163 3.57 30.64 -1.08
CA ILE A 163 4.54 31.26 -0.16
C ILE A 163 3.87 31.80 1.10
N ASP A 164 2.65 32.34 0.99
CA ASP A 164 1.90 32.87 2.13
C ASP A 164 1.38 31.76 3.08
N ASP A 165 1.13 30.56 2.56
CA ASP A 165 0.70 29.41 3.37
C ASP A 165 1.87 28.76 4.15
N PHE A 166 3.12 28.97 3.70
CA PHE A 166 4.31 28.61 4.45
C PHE A 166 4.60 29.62 5.57
N ASN A 167 3.96 29.42 6.71
CA ASN A 167 4.20 30.25 7.89
C ASN A 167 5.59 29.93 8.51
N LEU A 168 6.58 30.79 8.22
CA LEU A 168 7.96 30.64 8.69
C LEU A 168 8.09 30.52 10.23
N ASP A 169 7.10 31.01 10.97
CA ASP A 169 7.04 30.90 12.43
C ASP A 169 6.76 29.45 12.89
N GLU A 170 5.99 28.67 12.13
CA GLU A 170 5.63 27.28 12.44
C GLU A 170 6.81 26.32 12.23
N LEU A 171 7.69 26.64 11.26
CA LEU A 171 8.94 25.90 11.03
C LEU A 171 9.99 26.13 12.12
N GLN A 172 9.87 27.21 12.90
CA GLN A 172 10.79 27.54 13.99
C GLN A 172 10.44 26.81 15.30
N GLU A 173 9.21 26.31 15.43
CA GLU A 173 8.76 25.51 16.59
C GLU A 173 9.17 24.03 16.48
N ILE A 174 9.47 23.57 15.27
CA ILE A 174 9.87 22.18 14.97
C ILE A 174 11.39 21.96 15.13
N LEU A 175 12.19 23.02 15.34
CA LEU A 175 13.66 23.00 15.43
C LEU A 175 14.17 23.36 16.84
#